data_AF-A0A6J4DZ81-F1
#
_entry.id   AF-A0A6J4DZ81-F1
#
_cell.length_a   1.000
_cell.length_b   1.000
_cell.length_c   1.000
_cell.angle_alpha   90.00
_cell.angle_beta   90.00
_cell.angle_gamma   90.00
#
_symmetry.space_group_name_H-M   'P 1'
#
loop_
_entity.id
_entity.type
_entity.pdbx_description
1 polymer ?
#
loop_
_entity_poly.entity_id
_entity_poly.type
_entity_poly.pdbx_seq_one_letter_code
_entity_poly.pdbx_strand_id
1 'polypeptide(L)'
;MPSPDLRTIAKLISQDPGLSGALLKIVNSPFYGLTNRIASIQQAVNLLGCNTVINLINAQSIKGEMTDETIVTLNRFWDTAQDVAMTCLTLAKRIGHQQADEAYALGLFHNCGIPLMLKRFPDYMTVLEEAYASANAERRIVDTENRLLNTNHAVVGYFTARSWRLPEHLCEAIANHHNALSIFSDDSGRDAPLKTLLAILKMAEHVCASHLVLGNQADDHEWNSVRALVLDYVGLSEYDFENLKESIRELGAH
;
A
#
# COMPACT_ATOMS: atom_id res chain seq x y z
N MET A 1 -9.85 -3.26 35.14
CA MET A 1 -10.31 -3.41 33.75
C MET A 1 -9.61 -4.62 33.15
N PRO A 2 -10.28 -5.47 32.35
CA PRO A 2 -9.59 -6.56 31.66
C PRO A 2 -8.52 -5.98 30.75
N SER A 3 -7.36 -6.65 30.67
CA SER A 3 -6.29 -6.29 29.74
C SER A 3 -6.85 -6.36 28.31
N PRO A 4 -6.75 -5.31 27.50
CA PRO A 4 -7.28 -5.35 26.14
C PRO A 4 -6.54 -6.40 25.32
N ASP A 5 -7.29 -7.13 24.51
CA ASP A 5 -6.79 -8.22 23.67
C ASP A 5 -5.80 -7.68 22.63
N LEU A 6 -4.59 -8.24 22.61
CA LEU A 6 -3.52 -7.85 21.68
C LEU A 6 -3.92 -8.05 20.22
N ARG A 7 -4.77 -9.03 19.90
CA ARG A 7 -5.26 -9.22 18.53
C ARG A 7 -6.20 -8.10 18.13
N THR A 8 -7.11 -7.72 19.02
CA THR A 8 -8.00 -6.57 18.81
C THR A 8 -7.20 -5.27 18.63
N ILE A 9 -6.17 -5.04 19.45
CA ILE A 9 -5.29 -3.86 19.32
C ILE A 9 -4.54 -3.89 17.99
N ALA A 10 -3.95 -5.03 17.61
CA ALA A 10 -3.24 -5.16 16.35
C ALA A 10 -4.17 -4.89 15.15
N LYS A 11 -5.41 -5.39 15.19
CA LYS A 11 -6.41 -5.14 14.16
C LYS A 11 -6.72 -3.66 14.01
N LEU A 12 -6.95 -2.95 15.12
CA LEU A 12 -7.24 -1.52 15.10
C LEU A 12 -6.05 -0.70 14.58
N ILE A 13 -4.82 -1.04 14.98
CA ILE A 13 -3.63 -0.32 14.50
C ILE A 13 -3.38 -0.60 13.02
N SER A 14 -3.60 -1.83 12.56
CA SER A 14 -3.37 -2.21 11.16
C SER A 14 -4.22 -1.42 10.17
N GLN A 15 -5.33 -0.83 10.63
CA GLN A 15 -6.21 0.02 9.83
C GLN A 15 -5.70 1.46 9.66
N ASP A 16 -4.73 1.90 10.47
CA ASP A 16 -4.15 3.23 10.41
C ASP A 16 -2.67 3.16 9.98
N PRO A 17 -2.32 3.63 8.77
CA PRO A 17 -0.95 3.53 8.28
C PRO A 17 0.05 4.39 9.05
N GLY A 18 -0.39 5.50 9.66
CA GLY A 18 0.47 6.35 10.49
C GLY A 18 0.86 5.66 11.80
N LEU A 19 -0.12 5.05 12.48
CA LEU A 19 0.09 4.25 13.70
C LEU A 19 0.87 2.98 13.38
N SER A 20 0.54 2.29 12.29
CA SER A 20 1.25 1.11 11.82
C SER A 20 2.71 1.41 11.50
N GLY A 21 3.00 2.48 10.74
CA GLY A 21 4.36 2.90 10.43
C GLY A 21 5.16 3.30 11.66
N ALA A 22 4.53 3.99 12.62
CA ALA A 22 5.18 4.36 13.88
C ALA A 22 5.47 3.15 14.77
N LEU A 23 4.55 2.19 14.84
CA LEU A 23 4.75 0.93 15.53
C LEU A 23 5.96 0.19 14.93
N LEU A 24 5.96 0.01 13.60
CA LEU A 24 7.04 -0.65 12.85
C LEU A 24 8.39 0.04 13.04
N LYS A 25 8.43 1.37 13.06
CA LYS A 25 9.65 2.15 13.30
C LYS A 25 10.33 1.80 14.63
N ILE A 26 9.54 1.56 15.67
CA ILE A 26 10.01 1.29 17.02
C ILE A 26 10.50 -0.15 17.13
N VAL A 27 9.70 -1.12 16.74
CA VAL A 27 10.08 -2.55 16.79
C VAL A 27 11.30 -2.86 15.94
N ASN A 28 11.41 -2.21 14.77
CA ASN A 28 12.58 -2.35 13.92
C ASN A 28 13.77 -1.53 14.44
N SER A 29 13.69 -0.83 15.56
CA SER A 29 14.85 -0.08 16.05
C SER A 29 15.99 -0.99 16.51
N PRO A 30 17.26 -0.52 16.43
CA PRO A 30 18.41 -1.28 16.93
C PRO A 30 18.26 -1.74 18.39
N PHE A 31 17.44 -1.06 19.19
CA PHE A 31 17.11 -1.43 20.57
C PHE A 31 16.60 -2.87 20.69
N TYR A 32 15.80 -3.35 19.74
CA TYR A 32 15.24 -4.70 19.77
C TYR A 32 16.16 -5.77 19.18
N GLY A 33 17.29 -5.39 18.58
CA GLY A 33 18.32 -6.33 18.10
C GLY A 33 17.83 -7.39 17.11
N LEU A 34 16.77 -7.11 16.35
CA LEU A 34 16.17 -8.08 15.43
C LEU A 34 17.13 -8.40 14.26
N THR A 35 17.33 -9.70 14.00
CA THR A 35 18.12 -10.18 12.86
C THR A 35 17.49 -9.76 11.53
N ASN A 36 16.17 -9.81 11.44
CA ASN A 36 15.38 -9.38 10.28
C ASN A 36 14.37 -8.31 10.67
N ARG A 37 14.13 -7.35 9.77
CA ARG A 37 13.07 -6.34 9.94
C ARG A 37 11.71 -7.01 9.84
N ILE A 38 10.77 -6.58 10.68
CA ILE A 38 9.39 -7.06 10.64
C ILE A 38 8.49 -6.07 9.88
N ALA A 39 7.55 -6.60 9.12
CA ALA A 39 6.49 -5.84 8.44
C ALA A 39 5.09 -6.14 9.02
N SER A 40 4.94 -7.22 9.80
CA SER A 40 3.66 -7.65 10.36
C SER A 40 3.29 -6.83 11.60
N ILE A 41 2.14 -6.14 11.55
CA ILE A 41 1.61 -5.34 12.67
C ILE A 41 1.29 -6.24 13.87
N GLN A 42 0.75 -7.44 13.64
CA GLN A 42 0.47 -8.40 14.71
C GLN A 42 1.76 -8.85 15.41
N GLN A 43 2.82 -9.15 14.65
CA GLN A 43 4.12 -9.48 15.25
C GLN A 43 4.69 -8.30 16.03
N ALA A 44 4.54 -7.07 15.51
CA ALA A 44 5.01 -5.87 16.17
C ALA A 44 4.28 -5.60 17.50
N VAL A 45 2.95 -5.74 17.53
CA VAL A 45 2.14 -5.62 18.77
C VAL A 45 2.52 -6.70 19.78
N ASN A 46 2.74 -7.94 19.33
CA ASN A 46 3.16 -9.03 20.20
C ASN A 46 4.56 -8.79 20.80
N LEU A 47 5.47 -8.16 20.05
CA LEU A 47 6.82 -7.85 20.51
C LEU A 47 6.86 -6.69 21.51
N LEU A 48 6.05 -5.63 21.31
CA LEU A 48 6.02 -4.46 22.20
C LEU A 48 5.20 -4.67 23.47
N GLY A 49 4.16 -5.49 23.39
CA GLY A 49 3.17 -5.65 24.45
C GLY A 49 2.18 -4.48 24.55
N CYS A 50 1.06 -4.75 25.23
CA CYS A 50 -0.14 -3.90 25.26
C CYS A 50 0.13 -2.47 25.74
N ASN A 51 0.87 -2.32 26.84
CA ASN A 51 1.09 -1.01 27.49
C ASN A 51 1.93 -0.06 26.63
N THR A 52 2.97 -0.57 25.97
CA THR A 52 3.84 0.22 25.08
C THR A 52 3.06 0.74 23.88
N VAL A 53 2.19 -0.10 23.33
CA VAL A 53 1.34 0.22 22.18
C VAL A 53 0.29 1.28 22.53
N ILE A 54 -0.39 1.14 23.67
CA ILE A 54 -1.36 2.13 24.15
C ILE A 54 -0.67 3.49 24.39
N ASN A 55 0.51 3.50 25.00
CA ASN A 55 1.26 4.74 25.22
C ASN A 55 1.68 5.42 23.91
N LEU A 56 1.97 4.63 22.87
CA LEU A 56 2.30 5.15 21.53
C LEU A 56 1.10 5.82 20.86
N ILE A 57 -0.07 5.17 20.92
CA ILE A 57 -1.32 5.72 20.39
C ILE A 57 -1.64 7.04 21.10
N ASN A 58 -1.58 7.06 22.43
CA ASN A 58 -1.83 8.26 23.23
C ASN A 58 -0.86 9.41 22.89
N ALA A 59 0.42 9.10 22.60
CA ALA A 59 1.40 10.10 22.19
C ALA A 59 1.17 10.64 20.76
N GLN A 60 0.55 9.85 19.88
CA GLN A 60 0.20 10.23 18.50
C GLN A 60 -1.08 11.08 18.44
N SER A 61 -2.06 10.81 19.30
CA SER A 61 -3.33 11.56 19.38
C SER A 61 -3.17 13.04 19.74
N ILE A 62 -1.96 13.50 20.06
CA ILE A 62 -1.64 14.89 20.46
C ILE A 62 -1.25 15.78 19.24
N LYS A 63 -1.27 15.27 18.00
CA LYS A 63 -0.84 16.05 16.82
C LYS A 63 -1.97 16.69 16.01
N GLY A 64 -2.14 18.00 16.22
CA GLY A 64 -2.18 19.05 15.18
C GLY A 64 -3.46 19.24 14.36
N GLU A 65 -3.87 20.51 14.25
CA GLU A 65 -4.99 21.01 13.43
C GLU A 65 -4.79 20.69 11.93
N MET A 66 -5.74 19.95 11.36
CA MET A 66 -5.94 19.80 9.92
C MET A 66 -7.29 20.43 9.57
N THR A 67 -7.45 20.92 8.34
CA THR A 67 -8.75 21.40 7.87
C THR A 67 -9.72 20.22 7.70
N ASP A 68 -11.03 20.46 7.89
CA ASP A 68 -12.07 19.43 7.75
C ASP A 68 -12.01 18.73 6.37
N GLU A 69 -11.74 19.49 5.30
CA GLU A 69 -11.58 18.97 3.93
C GLU A 69 -10.38 18.02 3.79
N THR A 70 -9.25 18.35 4.43
CA THR A 70 -8.06 17.50 4.44
C THR A 70 -8.34 16.21 5.21
N ILE A 71 -9.07 16.30 6.32
CA ILE A 71 -9.46 15.13 7.14
C ILE A 71 -10.35 14.18 6.34
N VAL A 72 -11.38 14.69 5.65
CA VAL A 72 -12.28 13.87 4.82
C VAL A 72 -11.52 13.18 3.69
N THR A 73 -10.62 13.90 3.02
CA THR A 73 -9.80 13.35 1.94
C THR A 73 -8.86 12.25 2.44
N LEU A 74 -8.21 12.47 3.59
CA LEU A 74 -7.33 11.48 4.21
C LEU A 74 -8.09 10.26 4.71
N ASN A 75 -9.29 10.41 5.26
CA ASN A 75 -10.11 9.27 5.69
C ASN A 75 -10.46 8.36 4.51
N ARG A 76 -10.95 8.93 3.39
CA ARG A 76 -11.23 8.16 2.17
C ARG A 76 -9.97 7.46 1.64
N PHE A 77 -8.83 8.16 1.70
CA PHE A 77 -7.55 7.59 1.31
C PHE A 77 -7.17 6.37 2.18
N TRP A 78 -7.35 6.45 3.50
CA TRP A 78 -7.05 5.36 4.41
C TRP A 78 -8.01 4.17 4.28
N ASP A 79 -9.30 4.44 4.06
CA ASP A 79 -10.28 3.38 3.75
C ASP A 79 -9.84 2.61 2.49
N THR A 80 -9.44 3.33 1.44
CA THR A 80 -8.94 2.73 0.19
C THR A 80 -7.66 1.91 0.42
N ALA A 81 -6.70 2.45 1.17
CA ALA A 81 -5.45 1.75 1.48
C ALA A 81 -5.72 0.45 2.26
N GLN A 82 -6.72 0.46 3.14
CA GLN A 82 -7.11 -0.72 3.91
C GLN A 82 -7.79 -1.78 3.03
N ASP A 83 -8.67 -1.38 2.11
CA ASP A 83 -9.30 -2.29 1.15
C ASP A 83 -8.26 -2.95 0.24
N VAL A 84 -7.29 -2.16 -0.26
CA VAL A 84 -6.17 -2.68 -1.05
C VAL A 84 -5.32 -3.62 -0.21
N ALA A 85 -5.00 -3.29 1.04
CA ALA A 85 -4.22 -4.15 1.94
C ALA A 85 -4.90 -5.51 2.17
N MET A 86 -6.20 -5.51 2.47
CA MET A 86 -6.98 -6.73 2.66
C MET A 86 -7.11 -7.57 1.39
N THR A 87 -7.23 -6.91 0.24
CA THR A 87 -7.24 -7.57 -1.06
C THR A 87 -5.88 -8.18 -1.37
N CYS A 88 -4.77 -7.46 -1.13
CA CYS A 88 -3.41 -7.98 -1.25
C CYS A 88 -3.20 -9.22 -0.36
N LEU A 89 -3.66 -9.19 0.89
CA LEU A 89 -3.58 -10.33 1.81
C LEU A 89 -4.33 -11.56 1.26
N THR A 90 -5.52 -11.33 0.71
CA THR A 90 -6.38 -12.39 0.16
C THR A 90 -5.77 -12.97 -1.10
N LEU A 91 -5.33 -12.12 -2.03
CA LEU A 91 -4.66 -12.52 -3.27
C LEU A 91 -3.36 -13.28 -2.99
N ALA A 92 -2.52 -12.80 -2.07
CA ALA A 92 -1.29 -13.47 -1.66
C ALA A 92 -1.55 -14.90 -1.21
N LYS A 93 -2.58 -15.11 -0.37
CA LYS A 93 -2.97 -16.46 0.08
C LYS A 93 -3.47 -17.33 -1.07
N ARG A 94 -4.25 -16.76 -2.00
CA ARG A 94 -4.83 -17.47 -3.14
C ARG A 94 -3.78 -17.95 -4.13
N ILE A 95 -2.76 -17.12 -4.40
CA ILE A 95 -1.66 -17.48 -5.31
C ILE A 95 -0.52 -18.25 -4.60
N GLY A 96 -0.69 -18.59 -3.31
CA GLY A 96 0.29 -19.38 -2.55
C GLY A 96 1.54 -18.60 -2.12
N HIS A 97 1.50 -17.27 -2.11
CA HIS A 97 2.60 -16.45 -1.62
C HIS A 97 2.74 -16.57 -0.09
N GLN A 98 3.92 -17.02 0.36
CA GLN A 98 4.15 -17.39 1.76
C GLN A 98 4.18 -16.20 2.72
N GLN A 99 4.54 -15.00 2.23
CA GLN A 99 4.68 -13.79 3.03
C GLN A 99 3.45 -12.88 2.88
N ALA A 100 2.25 -13.42 3.12
CA ALA A 100 1.01 -12.69 2.94
C ALA A 100 0.90 -11.41 3.81
N ASP A 101 1.57 -11.37 4.97
CA ASP A 101 1.70 -10.18 5.81
C ASP A 101 2.51 -9.06 5.14
N GLU A 102 3.50 -9.40 4.31
CA GLU A 102 4.28 -8.42 3.54
C GLU A 102 3.46 -7.85 2.38
N ALA A 103 2.64 -8.69 1.72
CA ALA A 103 1.69 -8.23 0.72
C ALA A 103 0.62 -7.30 1.33
N TYR A 104 0.11 -7.62 2.53
CA TYR A 104 -0.76 -6.73 3.28
C TYR A 104 -0.08 -5.39 3.58
N ALA A 105 1.14 -5.41 4.11
CA ALA A 105 1.91 -4.21 4.42
C ALA A 105 2.16 -3.36 3.16
N LEU A 106 2.48 -3.98 2.02
CA LEU A 106 2.61 -3.28 0.75
C LEU A 106 1.30 -2.60 0.35
N GLY A 107 0.17 -3.31 0.39
CA GLY A 107 -1.14 -2.72 0.09
C GLY A 107 -1.48 -1.54 1.03
N LEU A 108 -1.10 -1.62 2.30
CA LEU A 108 -1.33 -0.56 3.27
C LEU A 108 -0.45 0.67 3.03
N PHE A 109 0.79 0.47 2.56
CA PHE A 109 1.81 1.51 2.51
C PHE A 109 2.20 2.00 1.11
N HIS A 110 1.76 1.35 0.02
CA HIS A 110 2.16 1.71 -1.35
C HIS A 110 1.96 3.20 -1.66
N ASN A 111 0.84 3.77 -1.19
CA ASN A 111 0.51 5.17 -1.39
C ASN A 111 0.83 6.07 -0.18
N CYS A 112 1.66 5.63 0.77
CA CYS A 112 1.96 6.43 1.98
C CYS A 112 2.62 7.80 1.71
N GLY A 113 3.08 8.05 0.47
CA GLY A 113 3.53 9.38 0.02
C GLY A 113 2.40 10.37 -0.27
N ILE A 114 1.19 9.93 -0.64
CA ILE A 114 0.05 10.77 -1.03
C ILE A 114 -0.32 11.81 0.05
N PRO A 115 -0.44 11.45 1.35
CA PRO A 115 -0.73 12.44 2.39
C PRO A 115 0.34 13.53 2.53
N LEU A 116 1.61 13.18 2.31
CA LEU A 116 2.72 14.12 2.39
C LEU A 116 2.73 15.06 1.18
N MET A 117 2.42 14.51 0.00
CA MET A 117 2.23 15.28 -1.23
C MET A 117 1.07 16.25 -1.09
N LEU A 118 -0.09 15.79 -0.59
CA LEU A 118 -1.27 16.62 -0.31
C LEU A 118 -0.96 17.77 0.65
N LYS A 119 -0.22 17.49 1.73
CA LYS A 119 0.20 18.51 2.69
C LYS A 119 1.15 19.55 2.07
N ARG A 120 1.98 19.14 1.10
CA ARG A 120 3.02 20.00 0.50
C ARG A 120 2.49 20.84 -0.67
N PHE A 121 1.57 20.29 -1.45
CA PHE A 121 1.08 20.84 -2.71
C PHE A 121 -0.45 20.97 -2.63
N PRO A 122 -1.00 22.21 -2.56
CA PRO A 122 -2.45 22.42 -2.42
C PRO A 122 -3.29 21.78 -3.53
N ASP A 123 -2.80 21.79 -4.77
CA ASP A 123 -3.51 21.26 -5.95
C ASP A 123 -3.20 19.78 -6.22
N TYR A 124 -2.65 19.06 -5.24
CA TYR A 124 -2.14 17.70 -5.47
C TYR A 124 -3.21 16.72 -5.95
N MET A 125 -4.43 16.79 -5.41
CA MET A 125 -5.51 15.88 -5.84
C MET A 125 -5.87 16.08 -7.32
N THR A 126 -5.89 17.32 -7.80
CA THR A 126 -6.11 17.60 -9.23
C THR A 126 -4.97 17.05 -10.10
N VAL A 127 -3.72 17.16 -9.63
CA VAL A 127 -2.57 16.56 -10.32
C VAL A 127 -2.66 15.03 -10.34
N LEU A 128 -3.11 14.41 -9.25
CA LEU A 128 -3.29 12.97 -9.17
C LEU A 128 -4.40 12.48 -10.11
N GLU A 129 -5.54 13.18 -10.17
CA GLU A 129 -6.61 12.89 -11.15
C GLU A 129 -6.09 13.01 -12.59
N GLU A 130 -5.34 14.06 -12.93
CA GLU A 130 -4.70 14.20 -14.25
C GLU A 130 -3.69 13.07 -14.53
N ALA A 131 -2.96 12.63 -13.50
CA ALA A 131 -1.99 11.55 -13.61
C ALA A 131 -2.65 10.22 -13.98
N TYR A 132 -3.77 9.87 -13.33
CA TYR A 132 -4.56 8.69 -13.70
C TYR A 132 -5.21 8.84 -15.08
N ALA A 133 -5.75 10.02 -15.42
CA ALA A 133 -6.38 10.27 -16.72
C ALA A 133 -5.41 10.19 -17.91
N SER A 134 -4.13 10.50 -17.68
CA SER A 134 -3.10 10.54 -18.72
C SER A 134 -2.24 9.28 -18.80
N ALA A 135 -2.42 8.34 -17.87
CA ALA A 135 -1.65 7.10 -17.82
C ALA A 135 -1.91 6.23 -19.06
N ASN A 136 -0.86 5.60 -19.58
CA ASN A 136 -0.90 4.64 -20.68
C ASN A 136 0.43 3.87 -20.76
N ALA A 137 0.60 3.02 -21.78
CA ALA A 137 1.80 2.21 -21.95
C ALA A 137 3.12 3.03 -22.06
N GLU A 138 3.07 4.29 -22.49
CA GLU A 138 4.23 5.17 -22.62
C GLU A 138 4.36 6.19 -21.47
N ARG A 139 3.33 6.33 -20.64
CA ARG A 139 3.28 7.32 -19.56
C ARG A 139 2.74 6.71 -18.27
N ARG A 140 3.58 6.65 -17.25
CA ARG A 140 3.18 6.18 -15.91
C ARG A 140 2.47 7.30 -15.16
N ILE A 141 1.66 6.95 -14.16
CA ILE A 141 0.99 7.91 -13.26
C ILE A 141 2.02 8.88 -12.67
N VAL A 142 3.12 8.34 -12.15
CA VAL A 142 4.21 9.15 -11.54
C VAL A 142 4.89 10.12 -12.51
N ASP A 143 4.80 9.91 -13.83
CA ASP A 143 5.45 10.81 -14.81
C ASP A 143 4.73 12.15 -14.91
N THR A 144 3.41 12.18 -14.73
CA THR A 144 2.63 13.43 -14.64
C THR A 144 2.98 14.21 -13.38
N GLU A 145 3.11 13.53 -12.24
CA GLU A 145 3.56 14.15 -11.00
C GLU A 145 4.99 14.69 -11.11
N ASN A 146 5.91 13.90 -11.67
CA ASN A 146 7.30 14.32 -11.89
C ASN A 146 7.37 15.61 -12.73
N ARG A 147 6.57 15.69 -13.81
CA ARG A 147 6.51 16.86 -14.68
C ARG A 147 5.96 18.10 -13.98
N LEU A 148 4.92 17.96 -13.17
CA LEU A 148 4.21 19.09 -12.55
C LEU A 148 4.79 19.53 -11.20
N LEU A 149 5.34 18.58 -10.44
CA LEU A 149 5.73 18.77 -9.03
C LEU A 149 7.22 18.53 -8.78
N ASN A 150 7.99 18.10 -9.79
CA ASN A 150 9.41 17.72 -9.70
C ASN A 150 9.69 16.57 -8.70
N THR A 151 8.65 15.81 -8.34
CA THR A 151 8.70 14.61 -7.52
C THR A 151 7.40 13.84 -7.72
N ASN A 152 7.34 12.61 -7.24
CA ASN A 152 6.15 11.77 -7.28
C ASN A 152 5.89 11.11 -5.92
N HIS A 153 4.67 10.62 -5.70
CA HIS A 153 4.29 10.03 -4.43
C HIS A 153 4.99 8.70 -4.14
N ALA A 154 5.36 7.93 -5.17
CA ALA A 154 6.08 6.67 -4.99
C ALA A 154 7.48 6.89 -4.38
N VAL A 155 8.20 7.92 -4.83
CA VAL A 155 9.51 8.32 -4.25
C VAL A 155 9.35 8.85 -2.83
N VAL A 156 8.34 9.67 -2.55
CA VAL A 156 8.05 10.13 -1.18
C VAL A 156 7.65 8.95 -0.28
N GLY A 157 6.88 8.00 -0.82
CA GLY A 157 6.50 6.76 -0.16
C GLY A 157 7.71 5.90 0.19
N TYR A 158 8.67 5.75 -0.72
CA TYR A 158 9.94 5.06 -0.47
C TYR A 158 10.67 5.62 0.75
N PHE A 159 10.89 6.94 0.80
CA PHE A 159 11.60 7.56 1.93
C PHE A 159 10.79 7.47 3.23
N THR A 160 9.47 7.54 3.14
CA THR A 160 8.57 7.35 4.29
C THR A 160 8.69 5.93 4.85
N ALA A 161 8.57 4.91 4.00
CA ALA A 161 8.76 3.50 4.34
C ALA A 161 10.14 3.21 4.94
N ARG A 162 11.20 3.77 4.35
CA ARG A 162 12.57 3.72 4.88
C ARG A 162 12.66 4.34 6.28
N SER A 163 11.98 5.46 6.51
CA SER A 163 11.93 6.12 7.83
C SER A 163 11.19 5.29 8.88
N TRP A 164 10.23 4.46 8.45
CA TRP A 164 9.55 3.45 9.25
C TRP A 164 10.32 2.14 9.39
N ARG A 165 11.48 2.04 8.74
CA ARG A 165 12.39 0.89 8.81
C ARG A 165 11.73 -0.40 8.32
N LEU A 166 10.86 -0.30 7.31
CA LEU A 166 10.34 -1.47 6.61
C LEU A 166 11.49 -2.26 5.96
N PRO A 167 11.27 -3.58 5.71
CA PRO A 167 12.16 -4.36 4.85
C PRO A 167 12.47 -3.64 3.53
N GLU A 168 13.71 -3.75 3.07
CA GLU A 168 14.20 -3.02 1.89
C GLU A 168 13.41 -3.37 0.62
N HIS A 169 13.08 -4.65 0.42
CA HIS A 169 12.29 -5.10 -0.73
C HIS A 169 10.87 -4.52 -0.74
N LEU A 170 10.27 -4.25 0.41
CA LEU A 170 9.00 -3.52 0.49
C LEU A 170 9.17 -2.05 0.13
N CYS A 171 10.27 -1.42 0.55
CA CYS A 171 10.57 -0.05 0.13
C CYS A 171 10.73 0.00 -1.41
N GLU A 172 11.46 -0.93 -2.00
CA GLU A 172 11.63 -1.04 -3.45
C GLU A 172 10.30 -1.28 -4.18
N ALA A 173 9.42 -2.13 -3.64
CA ALA A 173 8.07 -2.32 -4.19
C ALA A 173 7.24 -1.03 -4.14
N ILE A 174 7.32 -0.27 -3.06
CA ILE A 174 6.68 1.05 -2.94
C ILE A 174 7.28 2.04 -3.96
N ALA A 175 8.59 2.05 -4.18
CA ALA A 175 9.19 2.94 -5.18
C ALA A 175 8.77 2.61 -6.62
N ASN A 176 8.47 1.34 -6.89
CA ASN A 176 8.28 0.82 -8.24
C ASN A 176 6.83 0.44 -8.58
N HIS A 177 5.85 0.71 -7.71
CA HIS A 177 4.48 0.25 -7.96
C HIS A 177 3.84 0.83 -9.23
N HIS A 178 4.25 2.02 -9.67
CA HIS A 178 3.86 2.61 -10.96
C HIS A 178 4.84 2.30 -12.11
N ASN A 179 5.85 1.46 -11.89
CA ASN A 179 6.83 1.02 -12.89
C ASN A 179 6.61 -0.43 -13.33
N ALA A 180 5.44 -1.01 -13.01
CA ALA A 180 5.15 -2.43 -13.21
C ALA A 180 5.37 -2.86 -14.67
N LEU A 181 4.86 -2.12 -15.65
CA LEU A 181 5.02 -2.47 -17.07
C LEU A 181 6.49 -2.70 -17.47
N SER A 182 7.39 -1.81 -17.08
CA SER A 182 8.82 -1.96 -17.35
C SER A 182 9.42 -3.18 -16.66
N ILE A 183 9.01 -3.44 -15.42
CA ILE A 183 9.53 -4.56 -14.61
C ILE A 183 9.05 -5.90 -15.17
N PHE A 184 7.78 -6.00 -15.56
CA PHE A 184 7.23 -7.23 -16.12
C PHE A 184 7.71 -7.48 -17.55
N SER A 185 8.02 -6.44 -18.32
CA SER A 185 8.57 -6.57 -19.68
C SER A 185 10.05 -7.01 -19.70
N ASP A 186 10.77 -6.91 -18.57
CA ASP A 186 12.14 -7.40 -18.48
C ASP A 186 12.16 -8.93 -18.25
N ASP A 187 12.62 -9.65 -19.28
CA ASP A 187 12.74 -11.11 -19.31
C ASP A 187 14.01 -11.64 -18.61
N SER A 188 14.82 -10.77 -18.00
CA SER A 188 16.10 -11.15 -17.38
C SER A 188 15.97 -12.09 -16.17
N GLY A 189 14.74 -12.45 -15.74
CA GLY A 189 14.45 -13.28 -14.57
C GLY A 189 14.87 -12.63 -13.24
N ARG A 190 15.37 -11.39 -13.29
CA ARG A 190 15.73 -10.61 -12.12
C ARG A 190 14.46 -10.18 -11.40
N ASP A 191 14.56 -10.00 -10.10
CA ASP A 191 13.52 -9.39 -9.27
C ASP A 191 12.23 -10.21 -9.08
N ALA A 192 12.27 -11.55 -9.13
CA ALA A 192 11.10 -12.40 -8.87
C ALA A 192 10.32 -12.06 -7.56
N PRO A 193 10.96 -11.75 -6.42
CA PRO A 193 10.25 -11.30 -5.22
C PRO A 193 9.49 -9.98 -5.43
N LEU A 194 10.10 -9.02 -6.14
CA LEU A 194 9.47 -7.74 -6.47
C LEU A 194 8.31 -7.94 -7.45
N LYS A 195 8.49 -8.73 -8.52
CA LYS A 195 7.42 -9.07 -9.48
C LYS A 195 6.21 -9.68 -8.78
N THR A 196 6.44 -10.58 -7.82
CA THR A 196 5.36 -11.21 -7.05
C THR A 196 4.57 -10.18 -6.24
N LEU A 197 5.26 -9.29 -5.53
CA LEU A 197 4.62 -8.23 -4.75
C LEU A 197 3.87 -7.23 -5.63
N LEU A 198 4.46 -6.83 -6.76
CA LEU A 198 3.83 -5.93 -7.72
C LEU A 198 2.62 -6.58 -8.40
N ALA A 199 2.68 -7.87 -8.74
CA ALA A 199 1.55 -8.60 -9.31
C ALA A 199 0.35 -8.58 -8.34
N ILE A 200 0.60 -8.90 -7.06
CA ILE A 200 -0.43 -8.86 -6.01
C ILE A 200 -1.00 -7.44 -5.88
N LEU A 201 -0.14 -6.42 -5.84
CA LEU A 201 -0.56 -5.04 -5.65
C LEU A 201 -1.38 -4.52 -6.85
N LYS A 202 -0.92 -4.71 -8.09
CA LYS A 202 -1.64 -4.25 -9.29
C LYS A 202 -3.00 -4.93 -9.43
N MET A 203 -3.09 -6.23 -9.13
CA MET A 203 -4.37 -6.94 -9.05
C MET A 203 -5.29 -6.34 -7.98
N ALA A 204 -4.75 -6.04 -6.79
CA ALA A 204 -5.53 -5.50 -5.68
C ALA A 204 -6.06 -4.10 -5.96
N GLU A 205 -5.23 -3.19 -6.47
CA GLU A 205 -5.64 -1.84 -6.88
C GLU A 205 -6.76 -1.88 -7.92
N HIS A 206 -6.67 -2.80 -8.89
CA HIS A 206 -7.72 -2.98 -9.89
C HIS A 206 -9.03 -3.49 -9.27
N VAL A 207 -8.96 -4.51 -8.41
CA VAL A 207 -10.14 -5.07 -7.71
C VAL A 207 -10.84 -3.99 -6.87
N CYS A 208 -10.06 -3.17 -6.17
CA CYS A 208 -10.51 -2.05 -5.32
C CYS A 208 -10.85 -0.78 -6.11
N ALA A 209 -10.72 -0.79 -7.44
CA ALA A 209 -10.99 0.35 -8.32
C ALA A 209 -10.23 1.63 -7.93
N SER A 210 -8.92 1.53 -7.63
CA SER A 210 -8.10 2.69 -7.28
C SER A 210 -8.10 3.78 -8.35
N HIS A 211 -8.20 3.42 -9.64
CA HIS A 211 -8.35 4.37 -10.76
C HIS A 211 -9.61 5.25 -10.63
N LEU A 212 -10.70 4.71 -10.08
CA LEU A 212 -11.93 5.45 -9.82
C LEU A 212 -11.81 6.26 -8.53
N VAL A 213 -11.32 5.66 -7.45
CA VAL A 213 -11.31 6.28 -6.12
C VAL A 213 -10.27 7.41 -6.00
N LEU A 214 -9.08 7.21 -6.57
CA LEU A 214 -7.96 8.17 -6.53
C LEU A 214 -7.93 9.05 -7.79
N GLY A 215 -8.25 8.46 -8.95
CA GLY A 215 -8.11 9.12 -10.23
C GLY A 215 -9.39 9.71 -10.80
N ASN A 216 -10.57 9.35 -10.27
CA ASN A 216 -11.87 9.68 -10.85
C ASN A 216 -11.99 9.25 -12.33
N GLN A 217 -11.35 8.13 -12.69
CA GLN A 217 -11.37 7.59 -14.04
C GLN A 217 -12.35 6.41 -14.15
N ALA A 218 -13.01 6.27 -15.30
CA ALA A 218 -13.88 5.14 -15.58
C ALA A 218 -13.11 3.87 -15.97
N ASP A 219 -11.95 4.05 -16.61
CA ASP A 219 -11.10 2.97 -17.09
C ASP A 219 -9.80 2.91 -16.28
N ASP A 220 -9.33 1.69 -16.04
CA ASP A 220 -8.06 1.44 -15.37
C ASP A 220 -6.91 1.38 -16.40
N HIS A 221 -6.40 2.54 -16.80
CA HIS A 221 -5.37 2.62 -17.84
C HIS A 221 -4.05 1.95 -17.44
N GLU A 222 -3.67 2.00 -16.16
CA GLU A 222 -2.46 1.34 -15.67
C GLU A 222 -2.64 -0.18 -15.69
N TRP A 223 -3.73 -0.71 -15.14
CA TRP A 223 -4.02 -2.14 -15.19
C TRP A 223 -4.10 -2.63 -16.63
N ASN A 224 -4.81 -1.92 -17.51
CA ASN A 224 -4.95 -2.30 -18.92
C ASN A 224 -3.59 -2.41 -19.64
N SER A 225 -2.60 -1.62 -19.22
CA SER A 225 -1.25 -1.66 -19.81
C SER A 225 -0.43 -2.86 -19.35
N VAL A 226 -0.70 -3.41 -18.15
CA VAL A 226 0.15 -4.42 -17.51
C VAL A 226 -0.53 -5.77 -17.26
N ARG A 227 -1.87 -5.84 -17.33
CA ARG A 227 -2.67 -7.01 -16.90
C ARG A 227 -2.26 -8.32 -17.55
N ALA A 228 -1.97 -8.32 -18.85
CA ALA A 228 -1.59 -9.52 -19.57
C ALA A 228 -0.30 -10.14 -18.99
N LEU A 229 0.70 -9.29 -18.72
CA LEU A 229 1.99 -9.74 -18.17
C LEU A 229 1.86 -10.14 -16.69
N VAL A 230 1.06 -9.43 -15.91
CA VAL A 230 0.81 -9.76 -14.51
C VAL A 230 0.12 -11.11 -14.38
N LEU A 231 -0.96 -11.32 -15.16
CA LEU A 231 -1.75 -12.56 -15.12
C LEU A 231 -0.95 -13.76 -15.63
N ASP A 232 -0.18 -13.59 -16.71
CA ASP A 232 0.74 -14.63 -17.20
C ASP A 232 1.79 -15.00 -16.13
N TYR A 233 2.40 -14.00 -15.48
CA TYR A 233 3.39 -14.21 -14.42
C TYR A 233 2.84 -15.01 -13.24
N VAL A 234 1.59 -14.75 -12.81
CA VAL A 234 0.96 -15.49 -11.70
C VAL A 234 0.24 -16.77 -12.16
N GLY A 235 0.23 -17.07 -13.46
CA GLY A 235 -0.42 -18.26 -14.03
C GLY A 235 -1.94 -18.24 -13.96
N LEU A 236 -2.57 -17.07 -14.10
CA LEU A 236 -4.03 -16.90 -14.12
C LEU A 236 -4.50 -16.51 -15.52
N SER A 237 -5.65 -17.04 -15.95
CA SER A 237 -6.36 -16.49 -17.10
C SER A 237 -7.17 -15.24 -16.72
N GLU A 238 -7.59 -14.43 -17.69
CA GLU A 238 -8.52 -13.31 -17.44
C GLU A 238 -9.83 -13.81 -16.79
N TYR A 239 -10.31 -15.00 -17.18
CA TYR A 239 -11.49 -15.61 -16.59
C TYR A 239 -11.30 -16.00 -15.11
N ASP A 240 -10.14 -16.60 -14.78
CA ASP A 240 -9.82 -16.96 -13.39
C ASP A 240 -9.72 -15.71 -12.50
N PHE A 241 -9.14 -14.64 -13.04
CA PHE A 241 -9.02 -13.38 -12.33
C PHE A 241 -10.36 -12.68 -12.09
N GLU A 242 -11.28 -12.66 -13.07
CA GLU A 242 -12.61 -12.10 -12.85
C GLU A 242 -13.41 -12.89 -11.81
N ASN A 243 -13.35 -14.23 -11.82
CA ASN A 243 -13.98 -15.05 -10.78
C ASN A 243 -13.37 -14.77 -9.38
N LEU A 244 -12.05 -14.56 -9.32
CA LEU A 244 -11.36 -14.22 -8.09
C LEU A 244 -11.78 -12.84 -7.56
N LYS A 245 -11.93 -11.87 -8.45
CA LYS A 245 -12.41 -10.51 -8.13
C LYS A 245 -13.85 -10.53 -7.62
N GLU A 246 -14.74 -11.30 -8.23
CA GLU A 246 -16.11 -11.50 -7.71
C GLU A 246 -16.10 -12.11 -6.31
N SER A 247 -15.32 -13.18 -6.11
CA SER A 247 -15.19 -13.83 -4.79
C SER A 247 -14.67 -12.90 -3.71
N ILE A 248 -13.71 -12.00 -4.03
CA ILE A 248 -13.16 -11.03 -3.09
C ILE A 248 -14.20 -9.96 -2.73
N ARG A 249 -14.99 -9.50 -3.70
CA ARG A 249 -16.06 -8.52 -3.48
C ARG A 249 -17.15 -9.08 -2.56
N GLU A 250 -17.51 -10.36 -2.71
CA GLU A 250 -18.45 -11.03 -1.82
C GLU A 250 -17.92 -11.13 -0.38
N LEU A 251 -16.63 -11.40 -0.20
CA LEU A 251 -15.99 -11.46 1.13
C LEU A 251 -15.87 -10.10 1.82
N GLY A 252 -15.82 -9.01 1.06
CA GLY A 252 -15.72 -7.64 1.56
C GLY A 252 -17.07 -6.97 1.90
N ALA A 253 -18.20 -7.59 1.54
CA ALA A 253 -19.54 -7.03 1.74
C ALA A 253 -20.15 -7.29 3.15
N HIS A 254 -19.31 -7.47 4.18
CA HIS A 254 -19.72 -7.85 5.54
C HIS A 254 -19.14 -6.95 6.63
#